data_AF-A0A831PQP2-F1
#
_entry.id   AF-A0A831PQP2-F1
#
_cell.length_a   1.000
_cell.length_b   1.000
_cell.length_c   1.000
_cell.angle_alpha   90.00
_cell.angle_beta   90.00
_cell.angle_gamma   90.00
#
_symmetry.space_group_name_H-M   'P 1'
#
loop_
_entity.id
_entity.type
_entity.pdbx_description
1 polymer ?
#
loop_
_entity_poly.entity_id
_entity_poly.type
_entity_poly.pdbx_seq_one_letter_code
_entity_poly.pdbx_strand_id
1 'polypeptide(L)'
;DLDADLIFIKNIDNVVPDRLKQPTVAYKKALAGVLLKYQEIIFRYQKMLNERHHATLESGILAEAANFLENTLNTKPPDNQYYTEKEELFYYLKEKYNRPVRVCGMVKNEGEPGGGPFWAENTDGTVSLQIAESSQIDPDSVQQQNILKHATHFNPVDLVCATKNYKGEKYDLTGFTDPATGFISKKSKDGKELKAQELPGLWNGAMSNWNTLFVEVPAETFNPVKTVNDLLREQHL
;
A
#
# COMPACT_ATOMS: atom_id res chain seq x y z
N ASP A 1 3.44 15.89 -14.49
CA ASP A 1 2.68 15.48 -13.29
C ASP A 1 1.20 15.31 -13.56
N LEU A 2 0.62 14.30 -12.93
CA LEU A 2 -0.81 14.05 -12.95
C LEU A 2 -1.50 15.01 -11.95
N ASP A 3 -2.55 15.70 -12.37
CA ASP A 3 -3.37 16.54 -11.49
C ASP A 3 -4.75 15.92 -11.29
N ALA A 4 -4.85 15.09 -10.25
CA ALA A 4 -6.07 14.44 -9.85
C ALA A 4 -6.12 14.30 -8.32
N ASP A 5 -7.32 14.24 -7.76
CA ASP A 5 -7.53 14.00 -6.33
C ASP A 5 -7.54 12.49 -6.01
N LEU A 6 -7.96 11.67 -6.98
CA LEU A 6 -7.96 10.22 -6.94
C LEU A 6 -7.30 9.64 -8.19
N ILE A 7 -6.42 8.66 -7.99
CA ILE A 7 -5.68 7.98 -9.05
C ILE A 7 -5.99 6.50 -8.98
N PHE A 8 -6.46 5.92 -10.09
CA PHE A 8 -6.72 4.49 -10.20
C PHE A 8 -5.58 3.81 -10.95
N ILE A 9 -4.95 2.82 -10.32
CA ILE A 9 -3.86 2.04 -10.91
C ILE A 9 -4.36 0.61 -11.06
N LYS A 10 -4.29 0.08 -12.28
CA LYS A 10 -4.61 -1.32 -12.58
C LYS A 10 -3.68 -1.84 -13.66
N ASN A 11 -3.20 -3.08 -13.52
CA ASN A 11 -2.39 -3.70 -14.57
C ASN A 11 -3.20 -3.94 -15.85
N ILE A 12 -2.54 -3.75 -16.99
CA ILE A 12 -3.16 -3.87 -18.32
C ILE A 12 -3.48 -5.32 -18.69
N ASP A 13 -2.78 -6.29 -18.08
CA ASP A 13 -3.03 -7.72 -18.26
C ASP A 13 -4.29 -8.23 -17.55
N ASN A 14 -4.98 -7.36 -16.81
CA ASN A 14 -6.16 -7.66 -16.01
C ASN A 14 -7.45 -7.05 -16.61
N VAL A 15 -7.55 -7.05 -17.95
CA VAL A 15 -8.69 -6.50 -18.69
C VAL A 15 -9.64 -7.60 -19.17
N VAL A 16 -10.93 -7.30 -19.13
CA VAL A 16 -12.01 -8.18 -19.60
C VAL A 16 -12.89 -7.43 -20.62
N PRO A 17 -13.67 -8.14 -21.45
CA PRO A 17 -14.67 -7.52 -22.33
C PRO A 17 -15.68 -6.67 -21.55
N ASP A 18 -16.25 -5.64 -22.19
CA ASP A 18 -17.13 -4.66 -21.53
C ASP A 18 -18.30 -5.31 -20.77
N ARG A 19 -18.85 -6.41 -21.29
CA ARG A 19 -19.93 -7.17 -20.65
C ARG A 19 -19.57 -7.71 -19.25
N LEU A 20 -18.28 -7.90 -18.96
CA LEU A 20 -17.77 -8.43 -17.69
C LEU A 20 -17.14 -7.35 -16.78
N LYS A 21 -17.12 -6.08 -17.19
CA LYS A 21 -16.45 -5.02 -16.41
C LYS A 21 -17.23 -4.55 -15.17
N GLN A 22 -18.52 -4.83 -15.09
CA GLN A 22 -19.40 -4.28 -14.05
C GLN A 22 -18.89 -4.54 -12.61
N PRO A 23 -18.49 -5.76 -12.23
CA PRO A 23 -17.90 -6.00 -10.90
C PRO A 23 -16.66 -5.15 -10.62
N THR A 24 -15.74 -5.07 -11.59
CA THR A 24 -14.53 -4.22 -11.46
C THR A 24 -14.91 -2.76 -11.24
N VAL A 25 -15.89 -2.23 -11.99
CA VAL A 25 -16.33 -0.83 -11.83
C VAL A 25 -16.96 -0.60 -10.45
N ALA A 26 -17.80 -1.52 -9.99
CA ALA A 26 -18.43 -1.44 -8.67
C ALA A 26 -17.39 -1.43 -7.54
N TYR A 27 -16.42 -2.34 -7.59
CA TYR A 27 -15.38 -2.42 -6.56
C TYR A 27 -14.37 -1.29 -6.64
N LYS A 28 -14.03 -0.75 -7.83
CA LYS A 28 -13.24 0.48 -7.92
C LYS A 28 -13.91 1.67 -7.22
N LYS A 29 -15.23 1.81 -7.38
CA LYS A 29 -16.00 2.84 -6.65
C LYS A 29 -15.99 2.57 -5.14
N ALA A 30 -16.11 1.31 -4.72
CA ALA A 30 -16.04 0.93 -3.31
C ALA A 30 -14.67 1.27 -2.70
N LEU A 31 -13.57 0.90 -3.36
CA LEU A 31 -12.20 1.22 -2.94
C LEU A 31 -11.99 2.74 -2.86
N ALA A 32 -12.49 3.50 -3.83
CA ALA A 32 -12.46 4.97 -3.78
C ALA A 32 -13.27 5.53 -2.60
N GLY A 33 -14.44 4.96 -2.30
CA GLY A 33 -15.23 5.33 -1.13
C GLY A 33 -14.51 5.06 0.19
N VAL A 34 -13.83 3.91 0.30
CA VAL A 34 -12.94 3.61 1.45
C VAL A 34 -11.83 4.64 1.54
N LEU A 35 -11.15 4.94 0.44
CA LEU A 35 -10.06 5.92 0.44
C LEU A 35 -10.55 7.28 0.94
N LEU A 36 -11.63 7.81 0.37
CA LEU A 36 -12.18 9.11 0.76
C LEU A 36 -12.58 9.16 2.23
N LYS A 37 -13.22 8.08 2.75
CA LYS A 37 -13.59 7.97 4.17
C LYS A 37 -12.38 8.11 5.09
N TYR A 38 -11.30 7.36 4.82
CA TYR A 38 -10.12 7.38 5.69
C TYR A 38 -9.29 8.65 5.47
N GLN A 39 -9.23 9.16 4.24
CA GLN A 39 -8.58 10.42 3.93
C GLN A 39 -9.22 11.59 4.69
N GLU A 40 -10.55 11.63 4.81
CA GLU A 40 -11.23 12.67 5.59
C GLU A 40 -10.78 12.66 7.06
N ILE A 41 -10.66 11.48 7.67
CA ILE A 41 -10.20 11.33 9.06
C ILE A 41 -8.73 11.74 9.19
N ILE A 42 -7.87 11.27 8.26
CA ILE A 42 -6.45 11.66 8.19
C ILE A 42 -6.33 13.19 8.09
N PHE A 43 -7.14 13.84 7.24
CA PHE A 43 -7.11 15.30 7.08
C PHE A 43 -7.51 16.04 8.35
N ARG A 44 -8.46 15.53 9.14
CA ARG A 44 -8.79 16.11 10.46
C ARG A 44 -7.57 16.07 11.38
N TYR A 45 -6.88 14.93 11.47
CA TYR A 45 -5.67 14.83 12.28
C TYR A 45 -4.54 15.70 11.74
N GLN A 46 -4.31 15.73 10.42
CA GLN A 46 -3.34 16.61 9.80
C GLN A 46 -3.60 18.07 10.16
N LYS A 47 -4.86 18.53 10.02
CA LYS A 47 -5.25 19.89 10.37
C LYS A 47 -4.94 20.20 11.83
N MET A 48 -5.34 19.31 12.74
CA MET A 48 -5.09 19.47 14.18
C MET A 48 -3.60 19.52 14.53
N LEU A 49 -2.79 18.64 13.94
CA LEU A 49 -1.35 18.52 14.20
C LEU A 49 -0.50 19.60 13.49
N ASN A 50 -1.05 20.27 12.48
CA ASN A 50 -0.34 21.33 11.74
C ASN A 50 -0.76 22.74 12.15
N GLU A 51 -1.99 22.95 12.61
CA GLU A 51 -2.52 24.28 12.95
C GLU A 51 -2.50 24.58 14.46
N ARG A 52 -2.18 23.60 15.31
CA ARG A 52 -2.11 23.77 16.78
C ARG A 52 -0.73 23.42 17.31
N HIS A 53 -0.39 24.01 18.45
CA HIS A 53 0.86 23.70 19.17
C HIS A 53 0.64 22.50 20.11
N HIS A 54 1.65 21.63 20.25
CA HIS A 54 1.58 20.41 21.07
C HIS A 54 1.09 20.69 22.51
N ALA A 55 1.52 21.81 23.10
CA ALA A 55 1.12 22.22 24.45
C ALA A 55 -0.40 22.43 24.60
N THR A 56 -1.08 22.85 23.53
CA THR A 56 -2.52 23.19 23.54
C THR A 56 -3.44 22.01 23.28
N LEU A 57 -2.91 20.89 22.78
CA LEU A 57 -3.70 19.69 22.51
C LEU A 57 -3.88 18.86 23.79
N GLU A 58 -5.07 18.35 24.04
CA GLU A 58 -5.28 17.44 25.17
C GLU A 58 -4.59 16.08 24.90
N SER A 59 -4.03 15.46 25.93
CA SER A 59 -3.35 14.16 25.77
C SER A 59 -4.29 13.06 25.26
N GLY A 60 -5.59 13.14 25.60
CA GLY A 60 -6.60 12.21 25.09
C GLY A 60 -6.75 12.25 23.57
N ILE A 61 -6.60 13.43 22.95
CA ILE A 61 -6.65 13.59 21.50
C ILE A 61 -5.44 12.92 20.84
N LEU A 62 -4.25 13.07 21.42
CA LEU A 62 -3.05 12.41 20.90
C LEU A 62 -3.13 10.90 21.06
N ALA A 63 -3.71 10.40 22.16
CA ALA A 63 -3.98 8.99 22.36
C ALA A 63 -4.99 8.44 21.33
N GLU A 64 -6.06 9.18 21.02
CA GLU A 64 -7.02 8.82 19.97
C GLU A 64 -6.34 8.74 18.59
N ALA A 65 -5.53 9.74 18.26
CA ALA A 65 -4.76 9.79 17.01
C ALA A 65 -3.74 8.65 16.94
N ALA A 66 -3.04 8.32 18.03
CA ALA A 66 -2.12 7.18 18.08
C ALA A 66 -2.88 5.86 17.89
N ASN A 67 -4.00 5.69 18.57
CA ASN A 67 -4.84 4.49 18.44
C ASN A 67 -5.39 4.32 17.03
N PHE A 68 -5.80 5.40 16.36
CA PHE A 68 -6.24 5.34 14.95
C PHE A 68 -5.09 4.93 14.03
N LEU A 69 -3.90 5.50 14.21
CA LEU A 69 -2.73 5.13 13.41
C LEU A 69 -2.38 3.65 13.59
N GLU A 70 -2.33 3.18 14.83
CA GLU A 70 -1.91 1.82 15.15
C GLU A 70 -2.96 0.78 14.78
N ASN A 71 -4.21 0.97 15.20
CA ASN A 71 -5.24 -0.07 15.13
C ASN A 71 -6.14 0.07 13.90
N THR A 72 -6.15 1.23 13.24
CA THR A 72 -6.99 1.48 12.06
C THR A 72 -6.15 1.59 10.78
N LEU A 73 -5.06 2.35 10.80
CA LEU A 73 -4.10 2.42 9.68
C LEU A 73 -3.01 1.33 9.76
N ASN A 74 -3.03 0.48 10.79
CA ASN A 74 -2.11 -0.66 10.95
C ASN A 74 -0.63 -0.26 10.88
N THR A 75 -0.29 0.92 11.42
CA THR A 75 1.08 1.43 11.50
C THR A 75 1.53 1.46 12.96
N LYS A 76 2.38 0.49 13.33
CA LYS A 76 2.89 0.34 14.68
C LYS A 76 4.21 1.10 14.85
N PRO A 77 4.39 1.86 15.94
CA PRO A 77 5.67 2.48 16.29
C PRO A 77 6.74 1.42 16.62
N PRO A 78 8.03 1.77 16.54
CA PRO A 78 9.13 0.87 16.93
C PRO A 78 9.04 0.47 18.41
N ASP A 79 8.62 1.42 19.25
CA ASP A 79 8.47 1.23 20.69
C ASP A 79 7.06 1.59 21.16
N ASN A 80 6.62 0.99 22.27
CA ASN A 80 5.34 1.32 22.90
C ASN A 80 5.29 2.79 23.32
N GLN A 81 4.25 3.50 22.89
CA GLN A 81 4.12 4.94 23.08
C GLN A 81 3.49 5.35 24.43
N TYR A 82 3.17 4.39 25.32
CA TYR A 82 2.47 4.66 26.58
C TYR A 82 3.20 5.66 27.50
N TYR A 83 4.53 5.67 27.47
CA TYR A 83 5.37 6.58 28.26
C TYR A 83 6.06 7.66 27.42
N THR A 84 5.67 7.80 26.15
CA THR A 84 6.27 8.80 25.26
C THR A 84 5.87 10.20 25.69
N GLU A 85 6.85 11.11 25.69
CA GLU A 85 6.59 12.52 26.01
C GLU A 85 5.61 13.12 25.01
N LYS A 86 4.73 13.98 25.50
CA LYS A 86 3.62 14.54 24.70
C LYS A 86 4.10 15.22 23.41
N GLU A 87 5.20 15.96 23.50
CA GLU A 87 5.79 16.65 22.36
C GLU A 87 6.35 15.65 21.32
N GLU A 88 7.03 14.61 21.77
CA GLU A 88 7.56 13.55 20.91
C GLU A 88 6.44 12.81 20.18
N LEU A 89 5.39 12.40 20.91
CA LEU A 89 4.21 11.77 20.32
C LEU A 89 3.53 12.69 19.29
N PHE A 90 3.43 13.99 19.58
CA PHE A 90 2.87 14.96 18.65
C PHE A 90 3.65 15.02 17.32
N TYR A 91 4.98 15.11 17.36
CA TYR A 91 5.79 15.18 16.14
C TYR A 91 5.82 13.85 15.38
N TYR A 92 5.85 12.72 16.09
CA TYR A 92 5.70 11.40 15.49
C TYR A 92 4.38 11.31 14.71
N LEU A 93 3.24 11.60 15.37
CA LEU A 93 1.93 11.56 14.70
C LEU A 93 1.88 12.52 13.53
N LYS A 94 2.42 13.73 13.67
CA LYS A 94 2.46 14.73 12.59
C LYS A 94 3.18 14.20 11.36
N GLU A 95 4.31 13.50 11.53
CA GLU A 95 5.04 12.85 10.45
C GLU A 95 4.25 11.70 9.84
N LYS A 96 3.69 10.80 10.65
CA LYS A 96 2.96 9.61 10.16
C LYS A 96 1.66 9.95 9.42
N TYR A 97 0.93 10.96 9.88
CA TYR A 97 -0.27 11.42 9.17
C TYR A 97 0.07 12.19 7.90
N ASN A 98 1.26 12.80 7.77
CA ASN A 98 1.69 13.55 6.60
C ASN A 98 2.27 12.65 5.49
N ARG A 99 1.48 11.67 5.05
CA ARG A 99 1.84 10.71 4.00
C ARG A 99 0.72 10.59 2.96
N PRO A 100 1.04 10.25 1.70
CA PRO A 100 0.03 9.86 0.73
C PRO A 100 -0.76 8.63 1.19
N VAL A 101 -1.95 8.44 0.64
CA VAL A 101 -2.86 7.34 1.00
C VAL A 101 -3.06 6.41 -0.19
N ARG A 102 -3.02 5.10 0.05
CA ARG A 102 -3.44 4.08 -0.92
C ARG A 102 -4.40 3.08 -0.30
N VAL A 103 -5.42 2.71 -1.06
CA VAL A 103 -6.30 1.60 -0.77
C VAL A 103 -6.08 0.55 -1.85
N CYS A 104 -5.69 -0.65 -1.44
CA CYS A 104 -5.35 -1.75 -2.33
C CYS A 104 -6.42 -2.83 -2.24
N GLY A 105 -7.03 -3.17 -3.37
CA GLY A 105 -7.84 -4.37 -3.48
C GLY A 105 -6.97 -5.61 -3.27
N MET A 106 -7.52 -6.61 -2.60
CA MET A 106 -6.90 -7.92 -2.35
C MET A 106 -7.90 -9.00 -2.75
N VAL A 107 -7.47 -10.01 -3.49
CA VAL A 107 -8.32 -11.17 -3.78
C VAL A 107 -7.81 -12.37 -3.01
N LYS A 108 -8.69 -13.34 -2.74
CA LYS A 108 -8.29 -14.59 -2.12
C LYS A 108 -7.23 -15.28 -2.95
N ASN A 109 -6.23 -15.83 -2.28
CA ASN A 109 -5.16 -16.54 -2.95
C ASN A 109 -5.63 -17.96 -3.31
N GLU A 110 -5.75 -18.24 -4.59
CA GLU A 110 -6.13 -19.57 -5.12
C GLU A 110 -4.91 -20.38 -5.59
N GLY A 111 -3.71 -20.02 -5.09
CA GLY A 111 -2.44 -20.65 -5.47
C GLY A 111 -1.65 -19.87 -6.52
N GLU A 112 -2.03 -18.63 -6.79
CA GLU A 112 -1.34 -17.76 -7.74
C GLU A 112 0.00 -17.28 -7.17
N PRO A 113 1.12 -17.38 -7.92
CA PRO A 113 2.40 -16.83 -7.50
C PRO A 113 2.36 -15.30 -7.60
N GLY A 114 2.76 -14.60 -6.54
CA GLY A 114 2.78 -13.14 -6.57
C GLY A 114 2.98 -12.49 -5.21
N GLY A 115 2.91 -11.16 -5.20
CA GLY A 115 2.98 -10.37 -3.99
C GLY A 115 1.67 -10.40 -3.19
N GLY A 116 1.81 -10.41 -1.87
CA GLY A 116 0.69 -10.49 -0.93
C GLY A 116 0.68 -9.35 0.09
N PRO A 117 -0.44 -9.18 0.82
CA PRO A 117 -0.53 -8.24 1.93
C PRO A 117 0.21 -8.77 3.16
N PHE A 118 1.19 -8.01 3.66
CA PHE A 118 1.94 -8.37 4.87
C PHE A 118 2.17 -7.15 5.77
N TRP A 119 2.46 -7.40 7.04
CA TRP A 119 3.14 -6.42 7.88
C TRP A 119 4.64 -6.53 7.63
N ALA A 120 5.27 -5.41 7.31
CA ALA A 120 6.71 -5.32 7.13
C ALA A 120 7.28 -4.26 8.06
N GLU A 121 8.49 -4.53 8.55
CA GLU A 121 9.31 -3.57 9.28
C GLU A 121 9.94 -2.59 8.29
N ASN A 122 9.77 -1.30 8.54
CA ASN A 122 10.32 -0.21 7.76
C ASN A 122 11.72 0.18 8.28
N THR A 123 12.45 0.97 7.51
CA THR A 123 13.79 1.46 7.86
C THR A 123 13.83 2.34 9.13
N ASP A 124 12.70 2.93 9.51
CA ASP A 124 12.53 3.71 10.75
C ASP A 124 12.10 2.86 11.96
N GLY A 125 12.07 1.52 11.81
CA GLY A 125 11.63 0.56 12.82
C GLY A 125 10.11 0.46 13.00
N THR A 126 9.32 1.25 12.27
CA THR A 126 7.85 1.10 12.29
C THR A 126 7.43 -0.17 11.57
N VAL A 127 6.33 -0.79 11.99
CA VAL A 127 5.72 -1.91 11.27
C VAL A 127 4.45 -1.44 10.59
N SER A 128 4.33 -1.66 9.28
CA SER A 128 3.18 -1.17 8.50
C SER A 128 2.75 -2.16 7.41
N LEU A 129 1.56 -1.95 6.85
CA LEU A 129 1.03 -2.76 5.76
C LEU A 129 1.80 -2.52 4.45
N GLN A 130 2.37 -3.57 3.89
CA GLN A 130 3.09 -3.57 2.61
C GLN A 130 2.61 -4.68 1.68
N ILE A 131 2.77 -4.45 0.38
CA ILE A 131 2.64 -5.50 -0.63
C ILE A 131 4.05 -6.06 -0.83
N ALA A 132 4.35 -7.23 -0.28
CA ALA A 132 5.67 -7.86 -0.42
C ALA A 132 5.62 -8.97 -1.47
N GLU A 133 6.59 -8.95 -2.37
CA GLU A 133 6.78 -10.00 -3.38
C GLU A 133 7.64 -11.15 -2.81
N SER A 134 7.51 -12.35 -3.38
CA SER A 134 8.28 -13.51 -2.92
C SER A 134 9.80 -13.30 -2.99
N SER A 135 10.28 -12.44 -3.89
CA SER A 135 11.69 -12.06 -4.01
C SER A 135 12.21 -11.23 -2.83
N GLN A 136 11.30 -10.61 -2.06
CA GLN A 136 11.61 -9.77 -0.90
C GLN A 136 11.48 -10.54 0.41
N ILE A 137 11.08 -11.81 0.36
CA ILE A 137 10.88 -12.68 1.51
C ILE A 137 12.09 -13.60 1.62
N ASP A 138 12.70 -13.65 2.81
CA ASP A 138 13.90 -14.43 3.06
C ASP A 138 13.62 -15.94 2.87
N PRO A 139 14.24 -16.61 1.86
CA PRO A 139 14.02 -18.03 1.61
C PRO A 139 14.54 -18.93 2.74
N ASP A 140 15.51 -18.46 3.52
CA ASP A 140 16.13 -19.23 4.61
C ASP A 140 15.40 -19.03 5.95
N SER A 141 14.52 -18.03 6.04
CA SER A 141 13.72 -17.76 7.25
C SER A 141 12.48 -18.64 7.32
N VAL A 142 12.54 -19.67 8.17
CA VAL A 142 11.40 -20.57 8.44
C VAL A 142 10.15 -19.78 8.85
N GLN A 143 10.30 -18.71 9.64
CA GLN A 143 9.19 -17.89 10.10
C GLN A 143 8.52 -17.14 8.95
N GLN A 144 9.29 -16.46 8.11
CA GLN A 144 8.75 -15.71 6.97
C GLN A 144 8.13 -16.64 5.92
N GLN A 145 8.77 -17.77 5.65
CA GLN A 145 8.21 -18.80 4.76
C GLN A 145 6.88 -19.37 5.29
N ASN A 146 6.76 -19.52 6.61
CA ASN A 146 5.51 -19.96 7.21
C ASN A 146 4.40 -18.90 7.07
N ILE A 147 4.72 -17.62 7.23
CA ILE A 147 3.77 -16.51 6.99
C ILE A 147 3.32 -16.50 5.52
N LEU A 148 4.26 -16.57 4.58
CA LEU A 148 3.97 -16.61 3.14
C LEU A 148 3.07 -17.80 2.78
N LYS A 149 3.36 -19.00 3.30
CA LYS A 149 2.58 -20.21 3.04
C LYS A 149 1.13 -20.11 3.54
N HIS A 150 0.88 -19.34 4.60
CA HIS A 150 -0.45 -19.13 5.17
C HIS A 150 -1.11 -17.84 4.69
N ALA A 151 -0.52 -17.12 3.74
CA ALA A 151 -1.11 -15.93 3.15
C ALA A 151 -2.44 -16.29 2.45
N THR A 152 -3.53 -15.76 2.96
CA THR A 152 -4.89 -16.03 2.45
C THR A 152 -5.27 -15.19 1.24
N HIS A 153 -4.49 -14.14 0.96
CA HIS A 153 -4.78 -13.14 -0.05
C HIS A 153 -3.54 -12.82 -0.88
N PHE A 154 -3.77 -12.30 -2.08
CA PHE A 154 -2.75 -11.80 -2.98
C PHE A 154 -3.21 -10.44 -3.56
N ASN A 155 -2.25 -9.60 -3.98
CA ASN A 155 -2.55 -8.29 -4.54
C ASN A 155 -2.68 -8.31 -6.09
N PRO A 156 -3.87 -8.09 -6.66
CA PRO A 156 -4.11 -8.04 -8.11
C PRO A 156 -3.59 -6.78 -8.81
N VAL A 157 -2.85 -5.92 -8.10
CA VAL A 157 -2.48 -4.58 -8.53
C VAL A 157 -3.73 -3.79 -8.93
N ASP A 158 -4.65 -3.64 -7.97
CA ASP A 158 -5.81 -2.73 -8.09
C ASP A 158 -5.75 -1.72 -6.94
N LEU A 159 -5.28 -0.52 -7.25
CA LEU A 159 -4.99 0.52 -6.26
C LEU A 159 -5.81 1.77 -6.55
N VAL A 160 -6.30 2.39 -5.49
CA VAL A 160 -6.78 3.77 -5.50
C VAL A 160 -5.83 4.58 -4.63
N CYS A 161 -5.31 5.67 -5.16
CA CYS A 161 -4.29 6.50 -4.51
C CYS A 161 -4.77 7.95 -4.38
N ALA A 162 -4.40 8.60 -3.29
CA ALA A 162 -4.52 10.04 -3.07
C ALA A 162 -3.16 10.63 -2.70
N THR A 163 -2.76 11.67 -3.43
CA THR A 163 -1.41 12.24 -3.39
C THR A 163 -1.38 13.71 -2.96
N LYS A 164 -2.51 14.21 -2.43
CA LYS A 164 -2.64 15.58 -1.90
C LYS A 164 -2.87 15.55 -0.40
N ASN A 165 -2.35 16.55 0.31
CA ASN A 165 -2.56 16.76 1.74
C ASN A 165 -3.91 17.46 2.02
N TYR A 166 -4.22 17.71 3.29
CA TYR A 166 -5.46 18.39 3.71
C TYR A 166 -5.65 19.81 3.16
N LYS A 167 -4.59 20.45 2.65
CA LYS A 167 -4.63 21.76 2.00
C LYS A 167 -4.80 21.67 0.48
N GLY A 168 -4.85 20.46 -0.09
CA GLY A 168 -4.86 20.23 -1.53
C GLY A 168 -3.47 20.31 -2.18
N GLU A 169 -2.40 20.42 -1.39
CA GLU A 169 -1.02 20.49 -1.90
C GLU A 169 -0.53 19.07 -2.24
N LYS A 170 0.13 18.93 -3.39
CA LYS A 170 0.70 17.64 -3.82
C LYS A 170 1.93 17.29 -3.00
N TYR A 171 2.03 16.03 -2.60
CA TYR A 171 3.26 15.48 -2.04
C TYR A 171 4.32 15.28 -3.13
N ASP A 172 5.58 15.55 -2.79
CA ASP A 172 6.71 14.97 -3.53
C ASP A 172 6.82 13.49 -3.18
N LEU A 173 6.35 12.64 -4.09
CA LEU A 173 6.26 11.20 -3.87
C LEU A 173 7.64 10.53 -3.70
N THR A 174 8.72 11.16 -4.17
CA THR A 174 10.08 10.62 -4.00
C THR A 174 10.49 10.57 -2.53
N GLY A 175 9.97 11.48 -1.70
CA GLY A 175 10.14 11.48 -0.25
C GLY A 175 9.43 10.35 0.49
N PHE A 176 8.61 9.54 -0.20
CA PHE A 176 7.86 8.42 0.37
C PHE A 176 8.27 7.06 -0.21
N THR A 177 9.46 7.01 -0.81
CA THR A 177 10.05 5.79 -1.38
C THR A 177 11.07 5.15 -0.44
N ASP A 178 11.34 3.86 -0.64
CA ASP A 178 12.48 3.15 -0.08
C ASP A 178 13.43 2.72 -1.20
N PRO A 179 14.51 3.48 -1.45
CA PRO A 179 15.50 3.15 -2.46
C PRO A 179 16.24 1.83 -2.23
N ALA A 180 16.28 1.32 -0.99
CA ALA A 180 16.99 0.08 -0.65
C ALA A 180 16.27 -1.18 -1.16
N THR A 181 15.00 -1.06 -1.55
CA THR A 181 14.21 -2.16 -2.12
C THR A 181 14.46 -2.43 -3.61
N GLY A 182 15.33 -1.63 -4.25
CA GLY A 182 15.80 -1.94 -5.60
C GLY A 182 16.61 -3.25 -5.61
N PHE A 183 16.53 -4.02 -6.68
CA PHE A 183 17.18 -5.33 -6.77
C PHE A 183 17.92 -5.51 -8.10
N ILE A 184 18.85 -6.46 -8.15
CA ILE A 184 19.56 -6.83 -9.38
C ILE A 184 18.87 -8.05 -10.00
N SER A 185 18.25 -7.86 -11.15
CA SER A 185 17.72 -8.97 -11.95
C SER A 185 18.78 -9.50 -12.92
N LYS A 186 18.74 -10.82 -13.15
CA LYS A 186 19.49 -11.46 -14.23
C LYS A 186 18.58 -11.54 -15.46
N LYS A 187 19.02 -10.98 -16.57
CA LYS A 187 18.32 -11.02 -17.86
C LYS A 187 19.23 -11.62 -18.92
N SER A 188 18.66 -12.16 -19.98
CA SER A 188 19.41 -12.54 -21.17
C SER A 188 18.97 -11.67 -22.35
N LYS A 189 19.94 -11.22 -23.14
CA LYS A 189 19.67 -10.53 -24.41
C LYS A 189 20.68 -11.03 -25.43
N ASP A 190 20.19 -11.49 -26.58
CA ASP A 190 21.01 -12.01 -27.67
C ASP A 190 22.02 -13.09 -27.23
N GLY A 191 21.57 -13.98 -26.33
CA GLY A 191 22.40 -15.06 -25.78
C GLY A 191 23.45 -14.64 -24.74
N LYS A 192 23.51 -13.35 -24.37
CA LYS A 192 24.39 -12.84 -23.31
C LYS A 192 23.62 -12.64 -22.01
N GLU A 193 24.21 -13.11 -20.91
CA GLU A 193 23.71 -12.77 -19.58
C GLU A 193 24.04 -11.31 -19.24
N LEU A 194 23.04 -10.63 -18.69
CA LEU A 194 23.09 -9.25 -18.25
C LEU A 194 22.59 -9.17 -16.81
N LYS A 195 23.19 -8.27 -16.03
CA LYS A 195 22.64 -7.84 -14.75
C LYS A 195 21.99 -6.49 -14.96
N ALA A 196 20.73 -6.35 -14.58
CA ALA A 196 20.01 -5.09 -14.62
C ALA A 196 19.66 -4.67 -13.19
N GLN A 197 19.93 -3.41 -12.86
CA GLN A 197 19.44 -2.83 -11.61
C GLN A 197 18.00 -2.38 -11.85
N GLU A 198 17.07 -2.98 -11.11
CA GLU A 198 15.68 -2.58 -11.08
C GLU A 198 15.46 -1.62 -9.91
N LEU A 199 14.82 -0.50 -10.21
CA LEU A 199 14.39 0.45 -9.18
C LEU A 199 13.28 -0.18 -8.33
N PRO A 200 13.00 0.38 -7.14
CA PRO A 200 11.86 0.00 -6.34
C PRO A 200 10.59 -0.15 -7.17
N GLY A 201 9.89 -1.28 -7.01
CA GLY A 201 8.62 -1.50 -7.68
C GLY A 201 7.56 -0.49 -7.24
N LEU A 202 6.59 -0.26 -8.12
CA LEU A 202 5.61 0.82 -7.96
C LEU A 202 4.80 0.69 -6.65
N TRP A 203 4.30 -0.50 -6.34
CA TRP A 203 3.41 -0.76 -5.21
C TRP A 203 4.13 -1.37 -3.99
N ASN A 204 5.44 -1.56 -4.06
CA ASN A 204 6.25 -1.93 -2.90
C ASN A 204 7.10 -0.74 -2.48
N GLY A 205 8.37 -0.69 -2.85
CA GLY A 205 9.31 0.32 -2.39
C GLY A 205 9.05 1.74 -2.86
N ALA A 206 8.48 1.96 -4.05
CA ALA A 206 8.11 3.33 -4.46
C ALA A 206 6.91 3.90 -3.67
N MET A 207 6.21 3.04 -2.92
CA MET A 207 5.10 3.40 -2.04
C MET A 207 5.31 2.89 -0.61
N SER A 208 6.57 2.73 -0.18
CA SER A 208 6.89 2.13 1.13
C SER A 208 6.36 2.98 2.28
N ASN A 209 6.45 4.31 2.18
CA ASN A 209 6.09 5.21 3.27
C ASN A 209 4.69 5.83 3.11
N TRP A 210 3.72 5.02 2.67
CA TRP A 210 2.33 5.46 2.42
C TRP A 210 1.38 4.92 3.50
N ASN A 211 0.34 5.70 3.82
CA ASN A 211 -0.80 5.19 4.59
C ASN A 211 -1.55 4.15 3.74
N THR A 212 -1.49 2.90 4.15
CA THR A 212 -1.93 1.75 3.33
C THR A 212 -3.11 1.05 3.99
N LEU A 213 -4.14 0.76 3.19
CA LEU A 213 -5.30 -0.03 3.60
C LEU A 213 -5.54 -1.15 2.60
N PHE A 214 -5.89 -2.33 3.10
CA PHE A 214 -6.21 -3.49 2.29
C PHE A 214 -7.69 -3.82 2.39
N VAL A 215 -8.32 -4.11 1.25
CA VAL A 215 -9.74 -4.40 1.14
C VAL A 215 -9.91 -5.67 0.33
N GLU A 216 -10.57 -6.69 0.89
CA GLU A 216 -10.96 -7.88 0.12
C GLU A 216 -11.95 -7.47 -1.00
N VAL A 217 -11.66 -7.89 -2.22
CA VAL A 217 -12.51 -7.72 -3.40
C VAL A 217 -12.73 -9.09 -4.07
N PRO A 218 -13.81 -9.28 -4.84
CA PRO A 218 -14.09 -10.54 -5.50
C PRO A 218 -12.99 -10.95 -6.48
N ALA A 219 -12.71 -12.25 -6.53
CA ALA A 219 -11.74 -12.82 -7.46
C ALA A 219 -12.03 -12.46 -8.93
N GLU A 220 -13.30 -12.31 -9.31
CA GLU A 220 -13.70 -11.89 -10.68
C GLU A 220 -13.24 -10.48 -11.08
N THR A 221 -12.75 -9.66 -10.15
CA THR A 221 -12.10 -8.38 -10.45
C THR A 221 -10.65 -8.54 -10.94
N PHE A 222 -10.13 -9.77 -10.85
CA PHE A 222 -8.79 -10.19 -11.23
C PHE A 222 -8.81 -11.33 -12.26
N ASN A 223 -8.47 -10.98 -13.51
CA ASN A 223 -8.43 -11.86 -14.67
C ASN A 223 -7.11 -11.63 -15.42
N PRO A 224 -5.96 -12.10 -14.88
CA PRO A 224 -4.66 -11.86 -15.46
C PRO A 224 -4.44 -12.71 -16.72
N VAL A 225 -3.74 -12.14 -17.70
CA VAL A 225 -3.20 -12.87 -18.85
C VAL A 225 -1.68 -12.93 -18.72
N LYS A 226 -1.14 -14.07 -18.28
CA LYS A 226 0.31 -14.30 -18.11
C LYS A 226 0.90 -15.10 -19.27
N THR A 227 0.09 -15.96 -19.89
CA THR A 227 0.42 -16.77 -21.05
C THR A 227 -0.63 -16.61 -22.14
N VAL A 228 -0.29 -16.94 -23.38
CA VAL A 228 -1.24 -16.87 -24.51
C VAL A 228 -2.48 -17.75 -24.26
N ASN A 229 -2.33 -18.87 -23.55
CA ASN A 229 -3.44 -19.78 -23.24
C ASN A 229 -4.44 -19.17 -22.25
N ASP A 230 -4.06 -18.16 -21.47
CA ASP A 230 -5.00 -17.50 -20.56
C ASP A 230 -6.11 -16.76 -21.33
N LEU A 231 -5.85 -16.35 -22.57
CA LEU A 231 -6.86 -15.73 -23.45
C LEU A 231 -7.98 -16.71 -23.87
N LEU A 232 -7.80 -18.01 -23.65
CA LEU A 232 -8.82 -19.02 -23.95
C LEU A 232 -9.80 -19.23 -22.78
N ARG A 233 -9.56 -18.61 -21.62
CA ARG A 233 -10.48 -18.69 -20.47
C ARG A 233 -11.76 -17.91 -20.78
N GLU A 234 -12.90 -18.34 -20.23
CA GLU A 234 -14.22 -17.76 -20.50
C GLU A 234 -14.30 -16.24 -20.24
N GLN A 235 -13.45 -15.73 -19.36
CA GLN A 235 -13.36 -14.32 -19.00
C GLN A 235 -12.75 -13.44 -20.12
N HIS A 236 -12.12 -14.05 -21.14
CA HIS A 236 -11.48 -13.36 -22.26
C HIS A 236 -12.08 -13.69 -23.63
N LEU A 237 -13.05 -14.61 -23.70
CA LEU A 237 -13.83 -14.95 -24.89
C LEU A 237 -15.01 -13.97 -25.10
#